data_AF-A0A8D0FXR1-F1
#
_entry.id   AF-A0A8D0FXR1-F1
#
_cell.length_a   1.000
_cell.length_b   1.000
_cell.length_c   1.000
_cell.angle_alpha   90.00
_cell.angle_beta   90.00
_cell.angle_gamma   90.00
#
_symmetry.space_group_name_H-M   'P 1'
#
loop_
_entity.id
_entity.type
_entity.pdbx_description
1 polymer ?
#
loop_
_entity_poly.entity_id
_entity_poly.type
_entity_poly.pdbx_seq_one_letter_code
_entity_poly.pdbx_strand_id
1 'polypeptide(L)' 'LPSAHFRLLQESTFSTLEFEIDCSEYKGNNLICTAEYDPLCGSDGRTYGNKCQFCNAVSNQAAIKYCHFPNFGVL' A
#
# COMPACT_ATOMS: atom_id res chain seq x y z
N LEU A 1 -11.49 -23.92 -13.36
CA LEU A 1 -11.79 -23.12 -14.58
C LEU A 1 -13.25 -23.40 -14.97
N PRO A 2 -14.04 -22.46 -15.51
CA PRO A 2 -13.63 -21.33 -16.35
C PRO A 2 -14.09 -19.94 -15.88
N SER A 3 -13.50 -18.96 -16.55
CA SER A 3 -13.57 -17.52 -16.46
C SER A 3 -14.94 -16.91 -16.72
N ALA A 4 -15.33 -15.87 -15.97
CA ALA A 4 -16.38 -14.95 -16.38
C ALA A 4 -16.03 -13.49 -16.00
N HIS A 5 -15.92 -12.70 -17.06
CA HIS A 5 -15.74 -11.26 -17.15
C HIS A 5 -17.07 -10.57 -16.78
N PHE A 6 -17.07 -9.64 -15.81
CA PHE A 6 -18.28 -8.92 -15.39
C PHE A 6 -18.17 -7.41 -15.64
N ARG A 7 -19.17 -6.89 -16.37
CA ARG A 7 -19.52 -5.49 -16.70
C ARG A 7 -21.05 -5.52 -16.84
N LEU A 8 -21.93 -4.65 -16.35
CA LEU A 8 -21.94 -3.29 -15.78
C LEU A 8 -23.22 -3.17 -14.90
N LEU A 9 -23.44 -1.98 -14.33
CA LEU A 9 -24.60 -1.51 -13.55
C LEU A 9 -24.40 -1.57 -12.02
N GLN A 10 -23.49 -0.69 -11.59
CA GLN A 10 -23.50 0.13 -10.37
C GLN A 10 -24.55 -0.27 -9.34
N GLU A 11 -24.13 -0.89 -8.23
CA GLU A 11 -24.28 -0.47 -6.82
C GLU A 11 -23.47 -1.50 -5.98
N SER A 12 -22.64 -1.07 -5.02
CA SER A 12 -21.83 -1.93 -4.11
C SER A 12 -20.63 -2.72 -4.69
N THR A 13 -19.59 -2.03 -5.21
CA THR A 13 -18.26 -2.65 -5.33
C THR A 13 -17.64 -2.77 -3.93
N PHE A 14 -17.94 -3.87 -3.25
CA PHE A 14 -17.28 -4.32 -2.04
C PHE A 14 -15.78 -4.54 -2.30
N SER A 15 -15.04 -3.45 -2.24
CA SER A 15 -13.70 -3.34 -1.67
C SER A 15 -12.69 -4.43 -2.05
N THR A 16 -12.33 -4.55 -3.33
CA THR A 16 -10.89 -4.55 -3.62
C THR A 16 -10.43 -3.11 -3.41
N LEU A 17 -10.30 -2.71 -2.15
CA LEU A 17 -9.64 -1.45 -1.80
C LEU A 17 -8.20 -1.64 -2.25
N GLU A 18 -7.89 -1.18 -3.46
CA GLU A 18 -6.54 -0.78 -3.80
C GLU A 18 -6.24 0.39 -2.84
N PHE A 19 -5.79 0.04 -1.63
CA PHE A 19 -5.18 1.00 -0.72
C PHE A 19 -3.82 1.33 -1.31
N GLU A 20 -3.84 2.01 -2.45
CA GLU A 20 -2.64 2.51 -3.10
C GLU A 20 -2.15 3.67 -2.24
N ILE A 21 -1.00 3.47 -1.60
CA ILE A 21 -0.37 4.53 -0.82
C ILE A 21 0.21 5.54 -1.79
N ASP A 22 -0.39 6.73 -1.83
CA ASP A 22 0.18 7.83 -2.61
C ASP A 22 1.50 8.29 -1.99
N CYS A 23 2.57 8.05 -2.75
CA CYS A 23 3.93 8.46 -2.43
C CYS A 23 4.34 9.75 -3.13
N SER A 24 3.40 10.47 -3.76
CA SER A 24 3.71 11.68 -4.53
C SER A 24 4.29 12.80 -3.67
N GLU A 25 3.87 12.88 -2.41
CA GLU A 25 4.40 13.82 -1.42
C GLU A 25 5.83 13.48 -0.96
N TYR A 26 6.24 12.21 -1.04
CA TYR A 26 7.51 11.72 -0.51
C TYR A 26 8.61 11.58 -1.58
N LYS A 27 8.50 12.34 -2.67
CA LYS A 27 9.48 12.35 -3.77
C LYS A 27 10.58 13.38 -3.49
N GLY A 28 11.82 12.93 -3.30
CA GLY A 28 12.96 13.83 -3.20
C GLY A 28 14.25 13.17 -2.71
N ASN A 29 15.39 13.78 -3.05
CA ASN A 29 16.74 13.26 -2.76
C ASN A 29 17.13 13.40 -1.27
N ASN A 30 16.30 14.07 -0.46
CA ASN A 30 16.55 14.38 0.95
C ASN A 30 15.25 14.26 1.75
N LEU A 31 14.62 13.09 1.69
CA LEU A 31 13.40 12.81 2.42
C LEU A 31 13.74 12.60 3.91
N ILE A 32 13.28 13.51 4.77
CA ILE A 32 13.40 13.36 6.23
C ILE A 32 12.07 12.82 6.76
N CYS A 33 12.09 11.60 7.28
CA CYS A 33 10.92 10.97 7.88
C CYS A 33 10.84 11.26 9.38
N THR A 34 9.62 11.46 9.89
CA THR A 34 9.36 11.47 11.34
C THR A 34 9.58 10.09 11.93
N ALA A 35 9.79 10.04 13.24
CA ALA A 35 9.92 8.80 14.01
C ALA A 35 8.55 8.25 14.51
N GLU A 36 7.45 8.73 13.93
CA GLU A 36 6.12 8.22 14.22
C GLU A 36 6.02 6.75 13.76
N TYR A 37 5.34 5.92 14.55
CA TYR A 37 5.17 4.51 14.28
C TYR A 37 3.74 4.23 13.81
N ASP A 38 3.59 4.03 12.50
CA ASP A 38 2.37 3.62 11.82
C ASP A 38 2.73 2.53 10.80
N PRO A 39 2.80 1.26 11.24
CA PRO A 39 3.45 0.20 10.47
C PRO A 39 2.67 -0.18 9.21
N LEU A 40 3.35 -0.19 8.07
CA LEU A 40 2.80 -0.56 6.76
C LEU A 40 3.48 -1.81 6.22
N CYS A 41 2.73 -2.66 5.52
CA CYS A 41 3.29 -3.81 4.83
C CYS A 41 3.65 -3.49 3.40
N GLY A 42 4.86 -3.86 2.98
CA GLY A 42 5.27 -3.90 1.57
C GLY A 42 5.26 -5.31 0.99
N SER A 43 4.90 -5.42 -0.28
CA SER A 43 4.82 -6.67 -1.04
C SER A 43 6.17 -7.40 -1.17
N ASP A 44 7.25 -6.76 -0.74
CA ASP A 44 8.57 -7.32 -0.53
C ASP A 44 8.69 -8.13 0.79
N GLY A 45 7.60 -8.25 1.54
CA GLY A 45 7.53 -8.96 2.82
C GLY A 45 8.12 -8.18 3.99
N ARG A 46 8.40 -6.88 3.82
CA ARG A 46 8.93 -6.01 4.87
C ARG A 46 7.83 -5.15 5.49
N THR A 47 7.97 -4.87 6.77
CA THR A 47 7.18 -3.86 7.47
C THR A 47 7.95 -2.55 7.55
N TYR A 48 7.31 -1.47 7.15
CA TYR A 48 7.84 -0.11 7.16
C TYR A 48 7.27 0.63 8.36
N GLY A 49 8.10 1.35 9.11
CA GLY A 49 7.67 1.98 10.37
C GLY A 49 6.66 3.10 10.20
N ASN A 50 6.58 3.72 9.01
CA ASN A 50 5.57 4.70 8.65
C ASN A 50 5.47 4.90 7.13
N LYS A 51 4.48 5.68 6.69
CA LYS A 51 4.24 6.04 5.28
C LYS A 51 5.47 6.64 4.60
N CYS A 52 6.21 7.49 5.29
CA CYS A 52 7.41 8.11 4.73
C CYS A 52 8.51 7.06 4.45
N GLN A 53 8.77 6.15 5.39
CA GLN A 53 9.74 5.07 5.20
C GLN A 53 9.33 4.11 4.07
N PHE A 54 8.03 3.80 3.97
CA PHE A 54 7.47 3.01 2.88
C PHE A 54 7.71 3.70 1.53
N CYS A 55 7.33 4.96 1.40
CA CYS A 55 7.47 5.71 0.16
C CYS A 55 8.91 6.01 -0.24
N ASN A 56 9.82 6.14 0.73
CA ASN A 56 11.25 6.18 0.47
C ASN A 56 11.72 4.87 -0.18
N ALA A 57 11.27 3.72 0.32
CA ALA A 57 11.62 2.43 -0.25
C ALA A 57 11.02 2.24 -1.65
N VAL A 58 9.76 2.63 -1.86
CA VAL A 58 9.09 2.61 -3.19
C VAL A 58 9.86 3.47 -4.20
N SER A 59 10.36 4.64 -3.77
CA SER A 59 11.15 5.53 -4.65
C SER A 59 12.49 4.93 -5.06
N ASN A 60 13.07 4.06 -4.23
CA ASN A 60 14.32 3.34 -4.52
C ASN A 60 14.07 1.98 -5.20
N GLN A 61 12.86 1.42 -5.10
CA GLN A 61 12.47 0.11 -5.64
C GLN A 61 11.03 0.18 -6.17
N ALA A 62 10.88 0.34 -7.49
CA ALA A 62 9.59 0.52 -8.16
C ALA A 62 8.62 -0.68 -8.09
N ALA A 63 8.98 -1.77 -7.40
CA ALA A 63 8.18 -2.98 -7.30
C ALA A 63 7.50 -3.18 -5.93
N ILE A 64 7.70 -2.26 -4.97
CA ILE A 64 7.09 -2.36 -3.65
C ILE A 64 5.66 -1.82 -3.72
N LYS A 65 4.69 -2.68 -3.41
CA LYS A 65 3.27 -2.34 -3.31
C LYS A 65 2.80 -2.52 -1.87
N TYR A 66 1.72 -1.87 -1.49
CA TYR A 66 1.11 -2.11 -0.19
C TYR A 66 0.58 -3.55 -0.12
N CYS A 67 0.88 -4.29 0.95
CA CYS A 67 0.19 -5.56 1.20
C CYS A 67 -1.16 -5.26 1.81
N HIS A 68 -2.21 -5.72 1.15
CA HIS A 68 -3.50 -5.84 1.82
C HIS A 68 -3.43 -7.02 2.81
N PHE A 69 -3.43 -6.74 4.11
CA PHE A 69 -3.71 -7.75 5.13
C PHE A 69 -5.22 -7.79 5.37
N PRO A 70 -5.97 -8.78 4.86
CA PRO A 70 -7.41 -8.86 5.06
C PRO A 70 -7.83 -9.22 6.50
N ASN A 71 -6.90 -9.27 7.47
CA ASN A 71 -7.22 -9.55 8.88
C ASN A 71 -6.04 -9.22 9.82
N PHE A 72 -5.77 -7.94 10.07
CA PHE A 72 -5.04 -7.54 11.28
C PHE A 72 -5.82 -6.45 12.01
N GLY A 73 -7.04 -6.81 12.38
CA GLY A 73 -7.65 -6.27 13.59
C GLY A 73 -7.08 -7.08 14.76
N VAL A 74 -6.45 -6.37 15.68
CA VAL A 74 -6.38 -6.68 17.12
C VAL A 74 -5.79 -8.04 17.53
N LEU A 75 -4.59 -8.00 18.11
CA LEU A 75 -4.22 -8.88 19.23
C LEU A 75 -4.17 -8.04 20.50
#